data_AF-A0A180FZA7-F1
#
_entry.id   AF-A0A180FZA7-F1
#
_cell.length_a   1.000
_cell.length_b   1.000
_cell.length_c   1.000
_cell.angle_alpha   90.00
_cell.angle_beta   90.00
_cell.angle_gamma   90.00
#
_symmetry.space_group_name_H-M   'P 1'
#
loop_
_entity.id
_entity.type
_entity.pdbx_description
1 polymer ?
#
loop_
_entity_poly.entity_id
_entity_poly.type
_entity_poly.pdbx_seq_one_letter_code
_entity_poly.pdbx_strand_id
1 'polypeptide(L)' 'PQNLLLNPSAGVLELYGFGSAKILVAGEPNVSYICLRYYRAPELIFGATNYTTNI' A
#
# COMPACT_ATOMS: atom_id res chain seq x y z
N PRO A 1 -5.39 8.64 2.65
CA PRO A 1 -5.40 10.03 2.12
C PRO A 1 -4.09 10.81 2.33
N GLN A 2 -3.36 10.55 3.41
CA GLN A 2 -2.18 11.35 3.76
C GLN A 2 -1.09 11.28 2.70
N ASN A 3 -0.89 10.13 2.05
CA ASN A 3 0.14 9.89 1.02
C ASN A 3 -0.17 10.45 -0.39
N LEU A 4 -1.10 11.41 -0.50
CA LEU A 4 -1.49 12.04 -1.76
C LEU A 4 -1.14 13.53 -1.71
N LEU A 5 -0.20 13.97 -2.55
CA LEU A 5 0.09 15.37 -2.78
C LEU A 5 -0.84 15.89 -3.87
N LEU A 6 -1.46 17.04 -3.64
CA LEU A 6 -2.41 17.65 -4.57
C LEU A 6 -1.92 19.02 -5.00
N ASN A 7 -1.93 19.27 -6.32
CA ASN A 7 -1.85 20.61 -6.89
C ASN A 7 -3.23 20.98 -7.46
N PRO A 8 -4.07 21.71 -6.69
CA PRO A 8 -5.45 22.00 -7.08
C PRO A 8 -5.57 22.83 -8.35
N SER A 9 -4.65 23.77 -8.57
CA SER A 9 -4.67 24.67 -9.73
C SER A 9 -4.42 23.95 -11.05
N ALA A 10 -3.60 22.89 -11.03
CA ALA A 10 -3.30 22.06 -12.20
C ALA A 10 -4.14 20.78 -12.26
N GLY A 11 -4.92 20.46 -11.22
CA GLY A 11 -5.64 19.19 -11.09
C GLY A 11 -4.71 17.97 -10.99
N VAL A 12 -3.45 18.17 -10.61
CA VAL A 12 -2.44 17.11 -10.55
C VAL A 12 -2.44 16.46 -9.16
N LEU A 13 -2.40 15.13 -9.13
CA LEU A 13 -2.20 14.33 -7.93
C LEU A 13 -0.91 13.53 -8.07
N GLU A 14 -0.08 13.59 -7.03
CA GLU A 14 1.17 12.85 -6.96
C GLU A 14 1.17 11.95 -5.72
N LEU A 15 1.59 10.70 -5.89
CA LEU A 15 1.76 9.77 -4.78
C LEU A 15 3.11 10.02 -4.11
N TYR A 16 3.12 10.03 -2.78
CA TYR A 16 4.36 10.10 -1.99
C TYR A 16 4.36 9.08 -0.85
N GLY A 17 5.46 9.01 -0.09
CA GLY A 17 5.51 8.16 1.12
C GLY A 17 5.85 6.69 0.83
N PHE A 18 6.74 6.44 -0.14
CA PHE A 18 7.19 5.10 -0.53
C PHE A 18 8.12 4.41 0.48
N GLY A 19 8.30 4.94 1.70
CA GLY A 19 9.17 4.34 2.72
C GLY A 19 8.72 2.95 3.19
N SER A 20 7.45 2.61 2.99
CA SER A 20 6.88 1.27 3.23
C SER A 20 6.64 0.47 1.96
N ALA A 21 6.98 1.01 0.78
CA ALA A 21 6.79 0.32 -0.49
C ALA A 21 7.83 -0.80 -0.66
N LYS A 22 7.40 -1.92 -1.24
CA LYS A 22 8.26 -3.06 -1.55
C LYS A 22 7.81 -3.71 -2.86
N ILE A 23 8.76 -4.10 -3.70
CA ILE A 23 8.50 -4.94 -4.88
C ILE A 23 8.21 -6.36 -4.37
N LEU A 24 7.05 -6.90 -4.74
CA LEU A 24 6.65 -8.25 -4.34
C LEU A 24 7.26 -9.27 -5.31
N VAL A 25 7.98 -10.24 -4.75
CA VAL A 25 8.55 -11.38 -5.49
C VAL A 25 7.72 -12.62 -5.15
N ALA A 26 7.29 -13.35 -6.17
CA ALA A 26 6.45 -14.53 -5.98
C ALA A 26 7.17 -15.59 -5.13
N GLY A 27 6.48 -16.10 -4.11
CA GLY A 27 7.03 -17.09 -3.16
C GLY A 27 7.78 -16.50 -1.97
N GLU A 28 8.08 -15.20 -1.95
CA GLU A 28 8.70 -14.54 -0.80
C GLU A 28 7.64 -14.07 0.21
N PRO A 29 7.78 -14.39 1.51
CA PRO A 29 6.87 -13.91 2.54
C PRO A 29 7.10 -12.41 2.81
N ASN A 30 6.00 -11.70 3.07
CA ASN A 30 6.00 -10.28 3.41
C ASN A 30 5.26 -10.01 4.72
N VAL A 31 5.57 -8.88 5.37
CA VAL A 31 4.93 -8.47 6.62
C VAL A 31 3.45 -8.17 6.37
N SER A 32 2.57 -8.80 7.13
CA SER A 32 1.11 -8.61 7.03
C SER A 32 0.61 -7.37 7.77
N TYR A 33 1.29 -6.95 8.84
CA TYR A 33 1.02 -5.70 9.54
C TYR A 33 1.60 -4.50 8.78
N ILE A 34 1.04 -4.25 7.60
CA ILE A 34 1.35 -3.14 6.70
C ILE A 34 0.06 -2.33 6.45
N CYS A 35 0.19 -1.14 5.90
CA CYS A 35 -0.91 -0.19 5.65
C CYS A 35 -1.56 0.39 6.92
N LEU A 36 -2.18 1.56 6.77
CA LEU A 36 -3.00 2.19 7.81
C LEU A 36 -4.23 1.33 8.11
N ARG A 37 -4.66 1.31 9.38
CA ARG A 37 -5.76 0.45 9.87
C ARG A 37 -7.02 0.51 8.99
N TYR A 38 -7.43 1.70 8.55
CA TYR A 38 -8.67 1.89 7.78
C TYR A 38 -8.57 1.52 6.30
N TYR A 39 -7.36 1.36 5.78
CA TYR A 39 -7.10 1.06 4.36
C TYR A 39 -6.45 -0.32 4.17
N ARG A 40 -6.44 -1.14 5.23
CA ARG A 40 -5.82 -2.45 5.20
C ARG A 40 -6.77 -3.45 4.56
N ALA A 41 -6.28 -4.18 3.57
CA ALA A 41 -7.01 -5.25 2.91
C ALA A 41 -7.34 -6.41 3.87
N PRO A 42 -8.45 -7.14 3.67
CA PRO A 42 -8.90 -8.17 4.61
C PRO A 42 -7.88 -9.29 4.82
N GLU A 43 -7.19 -9.73 3.77
CA GLU A 43 -6.15 -10.76 3.84
C GLU A 43 -4.97 -10.36 4.73
N LEU A 44 -4.63 -9.07 4.77
CA LEU A 44 -3.60 -8.53 5.66
C LEU A 44 -4.08 -8.54 7.13
N ILE A 45 -5.38 -8.31 7.35
CA ILE A 45 -5.99 -8.44 8.69
C ILE A 45 -5.93 -9.89 9.17
N PHE A 46 -6.13 -10.86 8.27
CA PHE A 46 -5.99 -12.28 8.54
C PHE A 46 -4.53 -12.77 8.59
N GLY A 47 -3.54 -11.88 8.42
CA GLY A 47 -2.14 -12.22 8.58
C GLY A 47 -1.49 -12.87 7.36
N ALA A 48 -2.09 -12.75 6.16
CA ALA A 48 -1.50 -13.28 4.93
C ALA A 48 -0.11 -12.68 4.66
N THR A 49 0.85 -13.51 4.27
CA THR A 49 2.23 -13.11 3.94
C THR A 49 2.54 -13.16 2.45
N ASN A 50 1.69 -13.82 1.66
CA ASN A 50 1.82 -13.98 0.21
C ASN A 50 0.71 -13.22 -0.54
N TYR A 51 0.52 -11.95 -0.20
CA TYR A 51 -0.41 -11.06 -0.89
C TYR A 51 0.20 -10.50 -2.19
N THR A 52 -0.64 -9.91 -3.05
CA THR A 52 -0.22 -9.37 -4.35
C THR A 52 -0.77 -7.97 -4.57
N THR A 53 -0.38 -7.31 -5.66
CA THR A 53 -0.96 -6.02 -6.10
C THR A 53 -2.20 -6.19 -6.97
N ASN A 54 -2.63 -7.42 -7.27
CA ASN A 54 -3.81 -7.69 -8.08
C ASN A 54 -5.10 -7.57 -7.25
N ILE A 55 -6.18 -7.20 -7.92
CA ILE A 55 -7.54 -7.09 -7.39
C ILE A 55 -8.33 -8.33 -7.77
#